data_AF-M1DBD9-F1
#
_entry.id   AF-M1DBD9-F1
#
_cell.length_a   1.000
_cell.length_b   1.000
_cell.length_c   1.000
_cell.angle_alpha   90.00
_cell.angle_beta   90.00
_cell.angle_gamma   90.00
#
_symmetry.space_group_name_H-M   'P 1'
#
loop_
_entity.id
_entity.type
_entity.pdbx_description
1 polymer ?
#
loop_
_entity_poly.entity_id
_entity_poly.type
_entity_poly.pdbx_seq_one_letter_code
_entity_poly.pdbx_strand_id
1 'polypeptide(L)'
;GILTLLNGSGRVIWSSDSTRHGQNPVAQLLDSGILVVRDAAEDKTQNYMWQSFDNPGDTTLPGTKVGINLKTSFHRSISSWKSTNDPSRGEFTWTFDTGGFLQTFIMNSSIEPYRAGPWNVRVFPNAPSRDTSWNGYNYTY
;
A
#
# COMPACT_ATOMS: atom_id res chain seq x y z
N GLY A 1 2.99 -19.20 -5.81
CA GLY A 1 3.68 -19.59 -4.58
C GLY A 1 3.25 -18.70 -3.45
N ILE A 2 3.40 -19.15 -2.21
CA ILE A 2 2.92 -18.45 -1.01
C ILE A 2 4.14 -18.13 -0.15
N LEU A 3 4.28 -16.88 0.25
CA LEU A 3 5.25 -16.47 1.26
C LEU A 3 4.66 -16.72 2.64
N THR A 4 5.39 -17.41 3.51
CA THR A 4 4.90 -17.83 4.83
C THR A 4 5.92 -17.48 5.89
N LEU A 5 5.47 -16.88 7.00
CA LEU A 5 6.27 -16.61 8.17
C LEU A 5 5.91 -17.59 9.28
N LEU A 6 6.92 -18.27 9.82
CA LEU A 6 6.78 -19.24 10.91
C LEU A 6 7.36 -18.66 12.21
N ASN A 7 6.76 -18.99 13.34
CA ASN A 7 7.35 -18.73 14.65
C ASN A 7 8.40 -19.80 15.03
N GLY A 8 9.01 -19.66 16.21
CA GLY A 8 10.02 -20.61 16.70
C GLY A 8 9.52 -22.04 16.94
N SER A 9 8.21 -22.26 17.00
CA SER A 9 7.60 -23.60 17.09
C SER A 9 7.18 -24.17 15.73
N GLY A 10 7.51 -23.49 14.62
CA GLY A 10 7.11 -23.90 13.27
C GLY A 10 5.64 -23.61 12.91
N ARG A 11 4.92 -22.82 13.72
CA ARG A 11 3.54 -22.42 13.44
C ARG A 11 3.51 -21.20 12.52
N VAL A 12 2.64 -21.23 11.51
CA VAL A 12 2.37 -20.07 10.64
C VAL A 12 1.76 -18.93 11.44
N ILE A 13 2.42 -17.77 11.41
CA ILE A 13 1.94 -16.53 12.04
C ILE A 13 1.53 -15.46 11.02
N TRP A 14 1.95 -15.59 9.77
CA TRP A 14 1.54 -14.75 8.66
C TRP A 14 1.77 -15.49 7.34
N SER A 15 0.93 -15.21 6.33
CA SER A 15 1.12 -15.68 4.96
C SER A 15 0.64 -14.63 3.97
N SER A 16 1.24 -14.60 2.78
CA SER A 16 0.77 -13.77 1.67
C SER A 16 -0.56 -14.28 1.12
N ASP A 17 -1.50 -13.38 0.88
CA ASP A 17 -2.74 -13.66 0.15
C ASP A 17 -2.47 -13.76 -1.35
N SER A 18 -1.83 -14.85 -1.78
CA SER A 18 -1.58 -15.13 -3.20
C SER A 18 -2.82 -15.79 -3.81
N THR A 19 -3.43 -15.13 -4.79
CA THR A 19 -4.60 -15.65 -5.52
C THR A 19 -4.23 -16.63 -6.64
N ARG A 20 -2.93 -16.83 -6.90
CA ARG A 20 -2.43 -17.61 -8.04
C ARG A 20 -1.34 -18.60 -7.64
N HIS A 21 -1.32 -19.73 -8.34
CA HIS A 21 -0.29 -20.77 -8.23
C HIS A 21 0.60 -20.73 -9.47
N GLY A 22 1.78 -20.14 -9.33
CA GLY A 22 2.85 -20.24 -10.32
C GLY A 22 3.56 -21.59 -10.28
N GLN A 23 4.13 -22.01 -11.41
CA GLN A 23 4.89 -23.25 -11.58
C GLN A 23 6.25 -23.20 -10.90
N ASN A 24 6.93 -22.04 -10.95
CA ASN A 24 8.22 -21.83 -10.31
C ASN A 24 8.22 -20.54 -9.48
N PRO A 25 7.57 -20.53 -8.30
CA PRO A 25 7.42 -19.31 -7.52
C PRO A 25 8.74 -18.86 -6.88
N VAL A 26 9.08 -17.60 -7.07
CA VAL A 26 10.25 -16.95 -6.46
C VAL A 26 9.85 -15.69 -5.70
N ALA A 27 10.49 -15.46 -4.56
CA ALA A 27 10.43 -14.20 -3.84
C ALA A 27 11.59 -13.31 -4.29
N GLN A 28 11.30 -12.07 -4.67
CA GLN A 28 12.30 -11.12 -5.16
C GLN A 28 12.09 -9.75 -4.55
N LEU A 29 13.15 -9.15 -4.02
CA LEU A 29 13.19 -7.72 -3.71
C LEU A 29 13.60 -6.96 -4.98
N LEU A 30 12.73 -6.08 -5.46
CA LEU A 30 13.01 -5.23 -6.62
C LEU A 30 13.88 -4.04 -6.23
N ASP A 31 14.55 -3.43 -7.20
CA ASP A 31 15.36 -2.22 -7.00
C ASP A 31 14.54 -1.02 -6.48
N SER A 32 13.22 -1.06 -6.66
CA SER A 32 12.27 -0.08 -6.09
C SER A 32 12.00 -0.28 -4.59
N GLY A 33 12.55 -1.33 -3.97
CA GLY A 33 12.31 -1.70 -2.57
C GLY A 33 11.02 -2.51 -2.35
N ILE A 34 10.33 -2.92 -3.42
CA ILE A 34 9.11 -3.74 -3.33
C ILE A 34 9.49 -5.22 -3.28
N LEU A 35 9.00 -5.93 -2.26
CA LEU A 35 9.07 -7.39 -2.20
C LEU A 35 7.91 -7.97 -3.00
N VAL A 36 8.22 -8.81 -3.98
CA VAL A 36 7.22 -9.46 -4.83
C VAL A 36 7.37 -10.98 -4.81
N VAL A 37 6.25 -11.67 -5.02
CA VAL A 37 6.24 -13.09 -5.36
C VAL A 37 5.82 -13.20 -6.82
N ARG A 38 6.69 -13.79 -7.66
CA ARG A 38 6.45 -13.97 -9.10
C ARG A 38 6.75 -15.39 -9.55
N ASP A 39 6.25 -15.75 -10.72
CA ASP A 39 6.63 -17.01 -11.36
C ASP A 39 7.88 -16.78 -12.21
N ALA A 40 8.94 -17.55 -11.96
CA ALA A 40 10.16 -17.47 -12.75
C ALA A 40 10.01 -18.11 -14.13
N ALA A 41 8.97 -18.92 -14.35
CA ALA A 41 8.65 -19.49 -15.66
C ALA A 41 7.88 -18.50 -16.58
N GLU A 42 7.33 -17.41 -16.02
CA GLU A 42 6.65 -16.38 -16.80
C GLU A 42 7.58 -15.19 -17.08
N ASP A 43 7.81 -14.88 -18.37
CA ASP A 43 8.56 -13.70 -18.82
C ASP A 43 7.72 -12.41 -18.83
N LYS A 44 6.50 -12.44 -18.27
CA LYS A 44 5.64 -11.26 -18.20
C LYS A 44 6.14 -10.32 -17.11
N THR A 45 6.73 -9.19 -17.53
CA THR A 45 7.07 -8.08 -16.65
C THR A 45 5.82 -7.64 -15.89
N GLN A 46 5.86 -7.76 -14.56
CA GLN A 46 4.85 -7.27 -13.60
C GLN A 46 3.60 -8.13 -13.38
N ASN A 47 3.56 -9.40 -13.80
CA ASN A 47 2.50 -10.32 -13.38
C ASN A 47 2.80 -10.93 -12.00
N TYR A 48 2.79 -10.10 -10.96
CA TYR A 48 3.08 -10.55 -9.58
C TYR A 48 1.89 -11.30 -8.98
N MET A 49 2.17 -12.41 -8.31
CA MET A 49 1.18 -13.16 -7.54
C MET A 49 0.86 -12.48 -6.21
N TRP A 50 1.83 -11.75 -5.65
CA TRP A 50 1.72 -10.93 -4.46
C TRP A 50 2.79 -9.84 -4.47
N GLN A 51 2.50 -8.68 -3.87
CA GLN A 51 3.46 -7.59 -3.67
C GLN A 51 3.25 -6.91 -2.31
N SER A 52 4.33 -6.49 -1.65
CA SER A 52 4.26 -5.90 -0.30
C SER A 52 3.48 -4.58 -0.26
N PHE A 53 3.57 -3.75 -1.30
CA PHE A 53 2.94 -2.42 -1.32
C PHE A 53 1.42 -2.45 -1.53
N ASP A 54 0.82 -3.62 -1.73
CA ASP A 54 -0.64 -3.72 -1.64
C ASP A 54 -1.16 -3.59 -0.21
N ASN A 55 -0.29 -3.79 0.79
CA ASN A 55 -0.62 -3.66 2.21
C ASN A 55 0.40 -2.74 2.89
N PRO A 56 0.34 -1.42 2.62
CA PRO A 56 1.32 -0.49 3.17
C PRO A 56 1.18 -0.36 4.70
N GLY A 57 2.32 -0.16 5.37
CA GLY A 57 2.38 0.16 6.80
C GLY A 57 2.13 1.65 7.05
N ASP A 58 3.09 2.32 7.69
CA ASP A 58 3.06 3.75 8.01
C ASP A 58 3.78 4.65 6.99
N THR A 59 4.52 4.04 6.06
CA THR A 59 5.44 4.75 5.16
C THR A 59 5.03 4.63 3.70
N THR A 60 5.12 5.73 2.95
CA THR A 60 5.02 5.75 1.47
C THR A 60 6.40 5.77 0.85
N LEU A 61 6.66 4.85 -0.09
CA LEU A 61 7.83 4.89 -0.95
C LEU A 61 7.42 5.30 -2.38
N PRO A 62 8.35 5.75 -3.25
CA PRO A 62 8.02 6.01 -4.65
C PRO A 62 7.35 4.79 -5.29
N GLY A 63 6.21 5.01 -5.94
CA GLY A 63 5.47 3.93 -6.59
C GLY A 63 4.47 3.19 -5.69
N THR A 64 4.38 3.50 -4.38
CA THR A 64 3.26 3.05 -3.54
C THR A 64 1.96 3.66 -4.04
N LYS A 65 0.92 2.83 -4.17
CA LYS A 65 -0.43 3.26 -4.53
C LYS A 65 -1.29 3.38 -3.27
N VAL A 66 -1.95 4.51 -3.10
CA VAL A 66 -2.87 4.77 -1.99
C VAL A 66 -4.20 5.19 -2.56
N GLY A 67 -5.30 4.71 -1.99
CA GLY A 67 -6.66 4.92 -2.48
C GLY A 67 -7.34 3.64 -2.95
N ILE A 68 -8.39 3.80 -3.74
CA ILE A 68 -9.31 2.70 -4.09
C ILE A 68 -8.95 2.16 -5.46
N ASN A 69 -8.73 0.84 -5.56
CA ASN A 69 -8.73 0.14 -6.84
C ASN A 69 -10.18 -0.07 -7.29
N LEU A 70 -10.64 0.73 -8.25
CA LEU A 70 -12.03 0.72 -8.72
C LEU A 70 -12.46 -0.60 -9.37
N LYS A 71 -11.51 -1.39 -9.90
CA LYS A 71 -11.81 -2.70 -10.50
C LYS A 71 -12.07 -3.79 -9.47
N THR A 72 -11.34 -3.75 -8.36
CA THR A 72 -11.39 -4.78 -7.30
C THR A 72 -12.08 -4.29 -6.04
N SER A 73 -12.51 -3.04 -6.01
CA SER A 73 -12.98 -2.31 -4.81
C SER A 73 -12.01 -2.37 -3.62
N PHE A 74 -10.73 -2.65 -3.88
CA PHE A 74 -9.73 -2.81 -2.82
C PHE A 74 -9.24 -1.45 -2.34
N HIS A 75 -9.36 -1.20 -1.04
CA HIS A 75 -9.01 0.07 -0.41
C HIS A 75 -7.60 0.00 0.19
N ARG A 76 -6.67 0.78 -0.37
CA ARG A 76 -5.31 0.95 0.19
C ARG A 76 -5.26 2.22 1.03
N SER A 77 -4.96 2.05 2.30
CA SER A 77 -4.75 3.14 3.26
C SER A 77 -3.44 2.94 4.00
N ILE A 78 -2.83 4.02 4.48
CA ILE A 78 -1.61 3.99 5.30
C ILE A 78 -2.00 4.24 6.73
N SER A 79 -1.43 3.48 7.65
CA SER A 79 -1.77 3.57 9.07
C SER A 79 -0.53 3.86 9.88
N SER A 80 -0.61 4.78 10.84
CA SER A 80 0.50 5.05 11.73
C SER A 80 0.88 3.79 12.52
N TRP A 81 2.10 3.77 13.03
CA TRP A 81 2.41 2.89 14.15
C TRP A 81 1.67 3.32 15.40
N LYS A 82 1.48 2.39 16.32
CA LYS A 82 0.86 2.65 17.62
C LYS A 82 1.78 3.49 18.52
N SER A 83 3.08 3.27 18.43
CA SER A 83 4.10 4.12 19.06
C SER A 83 5.43 3.99 18.31
N THR A 84 6.44 4.78 18.69
CA THR A 84 7.78 4.71 18.08
C THR A 84 8.44 3.33 18.18
N ASN A 85 8.05 2.53 19.18
CA ASN A 85 8.63 1.21 19.44
C ASN A 85 7.63 0.06 19.21
N ASP A 86 6.42 0.37 18.74
CA ASP A 86 5.34 -0.60 18.51
C ASP A 86 4.78 -0.43 17.09
N PRO A 87 5.21 -1.29 16.13
CA PRO A 87 4.79 -1.21 14.74
C PRO A 87 3.38 -1.75 14.49
N SER A 88 2.64 -2.14 15.54
CA SER A 88 1.22 -2.46 15.39
C SER A 88 0.42 -1.25 14.91
N ARG A 89 -0.74 -1.52 14.29
CA ARG A 89 -1.61 -0.49 13.72
C ARG A 89 -2.01 0.54 14.80
N GLY A 90 -1.66 1.79 14.58
CA GLY A 90 -2.05 2.94 15.38
C GLY A 90 -3.40 3.53 14.99
N GLU A 91 -3.72 4.66 15.60
CA GLU A 91 -5.05 5.28 15.48
C GLU A 91 -5.21 6.17 14.24
N PHE A 92 -4.10 6.66 13.68
CA PHE A 92 -4.13 7.56 12.53
C PHE A 92 -4.08 6.76 11.22
N THR A 93 -5.00 7.05 10.31
CA THR A 93 -5.06 6.44 8.98
C THR A 93 -5.17 7.52 7.91
N TRP A 94 -4.26 7.50 6.93
CA TRP A 94 -4.34 8.33 5.72
C TRP A 94 -5.03 7.55 4.60
N THR A 95 -6.09 8.13 4.04
CA THR A 95 -7.03 7.44 3.15
C THR A 95 -7.55 8.37 2.05
N PHE A 96 -8.21 7.77 1.05
CA PHE A 96 -8.91 8.47 -0.02
C PHE A 96 -10.39 8.09 -0.03
N ASP A 97 -11.22 9.06 -0.40
CA ASP A 97 -12.64 8.87 -0.72
C ASP A 97 -12.86 9.15 -2.20
N THR A 98 -13.64 8.28 -2.83
CA THR A 98 -14.02 8.33 -4.25
C THR A 98 -15.53 8.37 -4.44
N GLY A 99 -16.34 8.55 -3.39
CA GLY A 99 -17.80 8.69 -3.45
C GLY A 99 -18.29 9.94 -4.19
N GLY A 100 -17.36 10.81 -4.61
CA GLY A 100 -17.55 11.94 -5.50
C GLY A 100 -16.24 12.29 -6.20
N PHE A 101 -15.73 13.50 -5.97
CA PHE A 101 -14.37 13.85 -6.40
C PHE A 101 -13.33 13.13 -5.54
N LEU A 102 -12.20 12.72 -6.13
CA LEU A 102 -11.08 12.14 -5.37
C LEU A 102 -10.63 13.12 -4.29
N GLN A 103 -10.81 12.76 -3.02
CA GLN A 103 -10.33 13.55 -1.88
C GLN A 103 -9.47 12.69 -0.97
N THR A 104 -8.60 13.34 -0.19
CA THR A 104 -7.80 12.65 0.82
C THR A 104 -7.90 13.33 2.18
N PHE A 105 -7.89 12.51 3.22
CA PHE A 105 -8.08 12.92 4.61
C PHE A 105 -7.35 11.96 5.55
N ILE A 106 -7.14 12.44 6.77
CA ILE A 106 -6.60 11.65 7.88
C ILE A 106 -7.76 11.37 8.82
N MET A 107 -7.89 10.11 9.21
CA MET A 107 -8.78 9.65 10.27
C MET A 107 -7.96 9.40 11.53
N ASN A 108 -8.45 9.86 12.68
CA ASN A 108 -8.07 9.35 13.99
C ASN A 108 -9.24 8.48 14.47
N SER A 109 -9.10 7.16 14.34
CA SER A 109 -10.20 6.21 14.55
C SER A 109 -11.44 6.60 13.72
N SER A 110 -12.51 7.09 14.35
CA SER A 110 -13.75 7.51 13.68
C SER A 110 -13.88 9.01 13.48
N ILE A 111 -12.89 9.79 13.91
CA ILE A 111 -12.88 11.25 13.79
C ILE A 111 -12.00 11.64 12.61
N GLU A 112 -12.44 12.61 11.82
CA GLU A 112 -11.65 13.20 10.74
C GLU A 112 -11.02 14.52 11.20
N PRO A 113 -9.78 14.51 11.75
CA PRO A 113 -9.10 15.73 12.16
C PRO A 113 -8.65 16.61 10.99
N TYR A 114 -8.49 16.06 9.79
CA TYR A 114 -7.87 16.78 8.68
C TYR A 114 -8.33 16.27 7.32
N ARG A 115 -8.62 17.21 6.41
CA ARG A 115 -8.99 16.97 5.01
C ARG A 115 -8.18 17.85 4.07
N ALA A 116 -7.48 17.24 3.13
CA ALA A 116 -6.70 17.96 2.12
C ALA A 116 -7.57 18.57 1.00
N GLY A 117 -8.81 18.11 0.88
CA GLY A 117 -9.80 18.57 -0.11
C GLY A 117 -9.79 17.71 -1.39
N PRO A 118 -10.58 18.11 -2.41
CA PRO A 118 -10.63 17.42 -3.68
C PRO A 118 -9.40 17.69 -4.54
N TRP A 119 -8.98 16.67 -5.30
CA TRP A 119 -7.91 16.77 -6.28
C TRP A 119 -8.27 17.76 -7.38
N ASN A 120 -7.43 18.78 -7.60
CA ASN A 120 -7.65 19.81 -8.62
C ASN A 120 -6.82 19.60 -9.91
N VAL A 121 -6.38 18.36 -10.19
CA VAL A 121 -5.47 17.99 -11.29
C VAL A 121 -4.00 18.33 -11.05
N ARG A 122 -3.67 19.19 -10.07
CA ARG A 122 -2.28 19.54 -9.73
C ARG A 122 -1.89 19.17 -8.30
N VAL A 123 -2.75 19.51 -7.34
CA VAL A 123 -2.51 19.37 -5.90
C VAL A 123 -3.82 19.10 -5.17
N PHE A 124 -3.69 18.64 -3.92
CA PHE A 124 -4.76 18.76 -2.94
C PHE A 124 -4.66 20.15 -2.27
N PRO A 125 -5.69 21.02 -2.34
CA PRO A 125 -5.56 22.43 -1.97
C PRO A 125 -5.08 22.69 -0.54
N ASN A 126 -5.48 21.85 0.41
CA ASN A 126 -5.11 22.01 1.81
C ASN A 126 -3.93 21.10 2.22
N ALA A 127 -3.33 20.35 1.28
CA ALA A 127 -2.15 19.55 1.57
C ALA A 127 -0.99 20.47 1.97
N PRO A 128 -0.23 20.13 3.04
CA PRO A 128 0.97 20.87 3.37
C PRO A 128 1.91 20.89 2.15
N SER A 129 2.51 22.05 1.88
CA SER A 129 3.40 22.24 0.74
C SER A 129 4.51 21.19 0.77
N ARG A 130 4.52 20.32 -0.25
CA ARG A 130 5.62 19.40 -0.47
C ARG A 130 6.68 20.11 -1.30
N ASP A 131 7.93 20.03 -0.85
CA ASP A 131 9.08 20.37 -1.68
C ASP A 131 8.96 19.60 -3.00
N THR A 132 9.01 20.31 -4.12
CA THR A 132 8.61 19.83 -5.46
C THR A 132 9.57 18.79 -6.07
N SER A 133 10.49 18.25 -5.27
CA SER A 133 11.50 17.26 -5.68
C SER A 133 11.02 15.80 -5.62
N TRP A 134 9.83 15.52 -5.08
CA TRP A 134 9.32 14.15 -4.90
C TRP A 134 8.22 13.76 -5.91
N ASN A 135 8.60 13.10 -7.02
CA ASN A 135 7.71 12.61 -8.08
C ASN A 135 7.01 11.26 -7.75
N GLY A 136 6.67 11.01 -6.48
CA GLY A 136 6.45 9.64 -5.98
C GLY A 136 5.05 9.02 -6.13
N TYR A 137 4.02 9.74 -6.57
CA TYR A 137 2.65 9.18 -6.62
C TYR A 137 2.17 8.96 -8.06
N ASN A 138 2.19 7.70 -8.50
CA ASN A 138 1.46 7.25 -9.68
C ASN A 138 0.03 6.92 -9.27
N TYR A 139 -0.90 7.85 -9.49
CA TYR A 139 -2.33 7.58 -9.39
C TYR A 139 -2.77 6.79 -10.63
N THR A 140 -3.21 5.54 -10.43
CA THR A 140 -3.87 4.77 -11.49
C THR A 140 -5.38 4.81 -11.28
N TYR A 141 -6.09 5.33 -12.28
CA TYR A 141 -7.54 5.22 -12.43
C TYR A 141 -7.98 3.76 -12.65
#